data_AF-A0A1C6QTB7-F1
#
_entry.id   AF-A0A1C6QTB7-F1
#
_cell.length_a   1.000
_cell.length_b   1.000
_cell.length_c   1.000
_cell.angle_alpha   90.00
_cell.angle_beta   90.00
_cell.angle_gamma   90.00
#
_symmetry.space_group_name_H-M   'P 1'
#
loop_
_entity.id
_entity.type
_entity.pdbx_description
1 polymer ?
#
loop_
_entity_poly.entity_id
_entity_poly.type
_entity_poly.pdbx_seq_one_letter_code
_entity_poly.pdbx_strand_id
1 'polypeptide(L)'
;MRQARGNGSAARPVEPHVLPTWHRGERQLPTVQGGRWHQPRTRLSLMRAQTRSLPPVSRAWLSLRQVGANPPIGRLGSVHFVPGWGREPGLLGGLVRNSLVSHHRMRGGATTQSASRLLVIMDVLGSPLTGDGVAPEAVKVVRSLTRLVKLDFWLRCPDFLAHELLTEVEQDRQPAGPTLRLVADMIGGVAPSLHRYPMTKYLYGAYERPDNALALLASRKHIAVRRVNESSSNARRDYYLLPRGQEAATALQADIPEMIWYVRQAQAIGLIPEAVTGGRMRQRQYEHEAYKAVAAGKLIPDITEEVTLRAQEICARIGLPWPPNTPEDAAGGGHK
;
A
#
# COMPACT_ATOMS: atom_id res chain seq x y z
N MET A 1 44.06 7.26 65.99
CA MET A 1 42.75 6.62 65.74
C MET A 1 41.68 7.71 65.71
N ARG A 2 41.26 8.14 64.50
CA ARG A 2 40.23 9.16 64.28
C ARG A 2 39.01 8.50 63.63
N GLN A 3 37.83 8.80 64.17
CA GLN A 3 36.52 8.23 63.83
C GLN A 3 36.08 8.55 62.41
N ALA A 4 35.55 7.54 61.72
CA ALA A 4 34.89 7.65 60.43
C ALA A 4 33.39 7.95 60.62
N ARG A 5 32.88 8.90 59.83
CA ARG A 5 31.46 9.28 59.75
C ARG A 5 30.74 8.31 58.80
N GLY A 6 29.69 7.66 59.27
CA GLY A 6 28.69 6.99 58.43
C GLY A 6 27.35 7.72 58.58
N ASN A 7 26.92 8.44 57.55
CA ASN A 7 25.59 9.03 57.48
C ASN A 7 24.63 8.05 56.80
N GLY A 8 23.66 7.54 57.57
CA GLY A 8 22.50 6.83 57.05
C GLY A 8 21.50 7.82 56.45
N SER A 9 21.14 7.60 55.18
CA SER A 9 20.03 8.31 54.53
C SER A 9 18.80 7.41 54.56
N ALA A 10 17.78 7.83 55.31
CA ALA A 10 16.49 7.18 55.37
C ALA A 10 15.75 7.28 54.03
N ALA A 11 15.20 6.15 53.58
CA ALA A 11 14.35 6.05 52.42
C ALA A 11 13.01 6.77 52.66
N ARG A 12 12.62 7.65 51.73
CA ARG A 12 11.26 8.21 51.67
C ARG A 12 10.34 7.25 50.90
N PRO A 13 9.09 7.02 51.34
CA PRO A 13 8.15 6.20 50.60
C PRO A 13 7.66 6.92 49.33
N VAL A 14 7.54 6.18 48.25
CA VAL A 14 7.00 6.61 46.96
C VAL A 14 5.47 6.56 47.03
N GLU A 15 4.81 7.71 46.88
CA GLU A 15 3.35 7.78 46.73
C GLU A 15 2.90 7.20 45.39
N PRO A 16 1.77 6.46 45.34
CA PRO A 16 1.25 5.91 44.10
C PRO A 16 0.60 7.01 43.24
N HIS A 17 1.03 7.11 41.99
CA HIS A 17 0.42 7.94 40.96
C HIS A 17 -1.06 7.55 40.73
N VAL A 18 -1.96 8.47 41.07
CA VAL A 18 -3.38 8.43 40.73
C VAL A 18 -3.55 8.88 39.27
N LEU A 19 -4.08 8.00 38.42
CA LEU A 19 -4.49 8.35 37.05
C LEU A 19 -5.83 9.13 37.09
N PRO A 20 -6.01 10.16 36.25
CA PRO A 20 -7.27 10.90 36.21
C PRO A 20 -8.41 10.07 35.62
N THR A 21 -9.50 9.98 36.36
CA THR A 21 -10.77 9.39 35.95
C THR A 21 -11.47 10.29 34.93
N TRP A 22 -11.67 9.76 33.71
CA TRP A 22 -12.51 10.41 32.71
C TRP A 22 -13.98 10.22 33.05
N HIS A 23 -14.64 11.32 33.46
CA HIS A 23 -16.08 11.37 33.64
C HIS A 23 -16.79 11.21 32.28
N ARG A 24 -17.64 10.18 32.20
CA ARG A 24 -18.57 9.91 31.11
C ARG A 24 -19.70 10.94 31.16
N GLY A 25 -19.55 12.04 30.42
CA GLY A 25 -20.63 12.99 30.18
C GLY A 25 -21.59 12.44 29.13
N GLU A 26 -22.74 11.94 29.58
CA GLU A 26 -23.90 11.66 28.74
C GLU A 26 -24.37 12.96 28.08
N ARG A 27 -24.20 13.07 26.76
CA ARG A 27 -24.94 14.05 25.96
C ARG A 27 -26.08 13.33 25.25
N GLN A 28 -27.29 13.67 25.70
CA GLN A 28 -28.54 13.34 25.04
C GLN A 28 -28.51 13.86 23.60
N LEU A 29 -28.74 12.98 22.63
CA LEU A 29 -28.99 13.34 21.24
C LEU A 29 -30.46 13.75 21.09
N PRO A 30 -30.77 14.83 20.36
CA PRO A 30 -32.15 15.21 20.10
C PRO A 30 -32.81 14.24 19.13
N THR A 31 -34.00 13.79 19.53
CA THR A 31 -34.97 13.03 18.75
C THR A 31 -35.38 13.81 17.51
N VAL A 32 -34.98 13.35 16.31
CA VAL A 32 -35.56 13.83 15.05
C VAL A 32 -36.64 12.86 14.60
N GLN A 33 -37.88 13.33 14.70
CA GLN A 33 -39.07 12.72 14.13
C GLN A 33 -39.05 12.78 12.59
N GLY A 34 -39.55 11.72 11.96
CA GLY A 34 -40.37 11.83 10.75
C GLY A 34 -39.66 12.15 9.43
N GLY A 35 -39.10 11.12 8.78
CA GLY A 35 -38.72 11.17 7.37
C GLY A 35 -38.88 9.81 6.71
N ARG A 36 -40.07 9.55 6.14
CA ARG A 36 -40.35 8.34 5.34
C ARG A 36 -39.52 8.37 4.06
N TRP A 37 -38.51 7.52 3.98
CA TRP A 37 -37.87 7.17 2.72
C TRP A 37 -38.60 5.97 2.10
N HIS A 38 -39.39 6.25 1.06
CA HIS A 38 -39.96 5.23 0.18
C HIS A 38 -38.83 4.50 -0.56
N GLN A 39 -38.61 3.22 -0.25
CA GLN A 39 -37.90 2.32 -1.16
C GLN A 39 -38.90 1.70 -2.14
N PRO A 40 -38.62 1.71 -3.46
CA PRO A 40 -39.41 0.94 -4.40
C PRO A 40 -39.11 -0.55 -4.21
N ARG A 41 -40.14 -1.30 -3.81
CA ARG A 41 -40.18 -2.76 -3.79
C ARG A 41 -40.14 -3.28 -5.24
N THR A 42 -39.01 -3.80 -5.69
CA THR A 42 -38.98 -4.71 -6.84
C THR A 42 -39.21 -6.14 -6.37
N ARG A 43 -40.37 -6.68 -6.76
CA ARG A 43 -40.70 -8.11 -6.75
C ARG A 43 -39.66 -8.88 -7.57
N LEU A 44 -39.07 -9.92 -6.99
CA LEU A 44 -38.57 -11.07 -7.74
C LEU A 44 -38.95 -12.32 -6.93
N SER A 45 -40.13 -12.83 -7.27
CA SER A 45 -40.61 -14.13 -6.85
C SER A 45 -40.14 -15.17 -7.86
N LEU A 46 -39.72 -16.33 -7.33
CA LEU A 46 -39.81 -17.66 -7.95
C LEU A 46 -39.01 -17.93 -9.23
N MET A 47 -37.88 -18.64 -9.06
CA MET A 47 -37.58 -19.79 -9.91
C MET A 47 -36.78 -20.83 -9.11
N ARG A 48 -37.46 -21.94 -8.77
CA ARG A 48 -36.83 -23.18 -8.29
C ARG A 48 -36.34 -23.99 -9.50
N ALA A 49 -35.16 -24.59 -9.30
CA ALA A 49 -34.70 -25.89 -9.80
C ALA A 49 -34.79 -26.21 -11.30
N GLN A 50 -33.62 -26.26 -11.95
CA GLN A 50 -33.29 -27.35 -12.88
C GLN A 50 -31.83 -27.75 -12.66
N THR A 51 -31.64 -28.82 -11.88
CA THR A 51 -30.43 -29.62 -11.83
C THR A 51 -30.26 -30.33 -13.17
N ARG A 52 -29.26 -29.93 -13.97
CA ARG A 52 -28.76 -30.74 -15.09
C ARG A 52 -27.47 -31.43 -14.63
N SER A 53 -27.53 -32.75 -14.72
CA SER A 53 -26.44 -33.71 -14.52
C SER A 53 -25.24 -33.38 -15.41
N LEU A 54 -24.05 -33.37 -14.81
CA LEU A 54 -22.77 -33.41 -15.54
C LEU A 54 -22.36 -34.88 -15.74
N PRO A 55 -21.84 -35.25 -16.93
CA PRO A 55 -21.33 -36.58 -17.18
C PRO A 55 -19.95 -36.80 -16.50
N PRO A 56 -19.58 -38.06 -16.21
CA PRO A 56 -18.37 -38.38 -15.48
C PRO A 56 -17.12 -38.26 -16.37
N VAL A 57 -16.13 -37.49 -15.92
CA VAL A 57 -14.80 -37.43 -16.54
C VAL A 57 -13.99 -38.63 -16.04
N SER A 58 -13.72 -39.57 -16.94
CA SER A 58 -12.86 -40.73 -16.70
C SER A 58 -11.43 -40.47 -17.21
N ARG A 59 -10.49 -40.78 -16.32
CA ARG A 59 -9.08 -41.18 -16.49
C ARG A 59 -8.41 -40.98 -17.87
N ALA A 60 -7.44 -40.07 -17.89
CA ALA A 60 -6.08 -40.22 -18.45
C ALA A 60 -5.31 -39.00 -17.92
N TRP A 61 -4.20 -39.09 -17.19
CA TRP A 61 -2.88 -39.41 -17.71
C TRP A 61 -1.95 -39.67 -16.51
N LEU A 62 -1.40 -40.87 -16.45
CA LEU A 62 -0.25 -41.26 -15.64
C LEU A 62 0.65 -42.07 -16.58
N SER A 63 1.63 -41.42 -17.20
CA SER A 63 2.97 -41.99 -17.45
C SER A 63 3.81 -40.95 -18.18
N LEU A 64 4.96 -40.61 -17.59
CA LEU A 64 6.22 -40.31 -18.27
C LEU A 64 7.23 -39.91 -17.18
N ARG A 65 7.82 -40.94 -16.57
CA ARG A 65 9.14 -40.84 -15.95
C ARG A 65 10.12 -41.59 -16.85
N GLN A 66 11.28 -40.94 -17.03
CA GLN A 66 12.55 -41.44 -17.54
C GLN A 66 12.62 -41.82 -19.02
N VAL A 67 13.31 -41.00 -19.82
CA VAL A 67 14.64 -41.31 -20.37
C VAL A 67 15.39 -39.99 -20.56
N GLY A 68 16.63 -39.92 -20.07
CA GLY A 68 17.53 -38.79 -20.30
C GLY A 68 18.27 -38.92 -21.63
N ALA A 69 18.57 -37.79 -22.26
CA ALA A 69 19.73 -37.62 -23.15
C ALA A 69 19.87 -36.12 -23.49
N ASN A 70 21.06 -35.58 -23.22
CA ASN A 70 21.53 -34.28 -23.70
C ASN A 70 21.68 -34.31 -25.22
N PRO A 71 21.29 -33.25 -25.96
CA PRO A 71 21.84 -33.00 -27.29
C PRO A 71 22.95 -31.93 -27.26
N PRO A 72 23.87 -31.94 -28.25
CA PRO A 72 25.20 -31.35 -28.14
C PRO A 72 25.27 -29.87 -28.51
N ILE A 73 26.33 -29.25 -28.01
CA ILE A 73 26.81 -27.90 -28.32
C ILE A 73 27.22 -27.83 -29.80
N GLY A 74 26.52 -27.02 -30.59
CA GLY A 74 26.90 -26.63 -31.94
C GLY A 74 27.46 -25.20 -31.97
N ARG A 75 28.74 -25.06 -32.32
CA ARG A 75 29.35 -23.81 -32.79
C ARG A 75 28.97 -23.57 -34.25
N LEU A 76 28.62 -22.33 -34.60
CA LEU A 76 29.13 -21.51 -35.72
C LEU A 76 28.05 -20.53 -36.19
N GLY A 77 28.45 -19.27 -36.38
CA GLY A 77 27.59 -18.22 -36.94
C GLY A 77 28.02 -16.82 -36.53
N SER A 78 29.20 -16.41 -37.00
CA SER A 78 29.69 -15.03 -36.98
C SER A 78 28.68 -14.08 -37.63
N VAL A 79 28.16 -13.11 -36.87
CA VAL A 79 27.36 -12.00 -37.43
C VAL A 79 28.28 -10.79 -37.57
N HIS A 80 28.41 -10.35 -38.83
CA HIS A 80 29.18 -9.20 -39.24
C HIS A 80 28.64 -7.89 -38.67
N PHE A 81 29.58 -7.06 -38.22
CA PHE A 81 29.42 -5.67 -37.83
C PHE A 81 29.31 -4.81 -39.11
N VAL A 82 28.27 -4.00 -39.23
CA VAL A 82 28.12 -2.98 -40.29
C VAL A 82 27.93 -1.61 -39.61
N PRO A 83 28.89 -0.67 -39.75
CA PRO A 83 28.72 0.70 -39.28
C PRO A 83 28.42 1.67 -40.45
N GLY A 84 27.63 2.71 -40.17
CA GLY A 84 27.10 3.71 -41.11
C GLY A 84 25.59 3.73 -40.90
N TRP A 85 24.92 4.79 -40.48
CA TRP A 85 24.79 6.14 -41.06
C TRP A 85 24.69 7.15 -39.89
N GLY A 86 25.36 8.30 -39.87
CA GLY A 86 25.05 9.47 -40.71
C GLY A 86 24.22 10.48 -39.90
N ARG A 87 24.85 11.58 -39.43
CA ARG A 87 24.17 12.74 -38.83
C ARG A 87 23.40 13.48 -39.93
N GLU A 88 22.19 13.97 -39.60
CA GLU A 88 21.69 15.31 -39.99
C GLU A 88 20.56 15.76 -39.03
N PRO A 89 20.38 17.08 -38.79
CA PRO A 89 19.47 17.64 -37.81
C PRO A 89 18.17 18.23 -38.43
N GLY A 90 17.05 18.21 -37.69
CA GLY A 90 15.89 19.05 -38.04
C GLY A 90 14.52 18.57 -37.53
N LEU A 91 14.04 19.24 -36.47
CA LEU A 91 12.67 19.75 -36.27
C LEU A 91 11.45 18.97 -36.85
N LEU A 92 10.63 18.42 -35.96
CA LEU A 92 9.18 18.71 -35.77
C LEU A 92 8.43 17.52 -35.15
N GLY A 93 7.51 17.84 -34.23
CA GLY A 93 6.37 16.98 -33.91
C GLY A 93 6.46 16.24 -32.58
N GLY A 94 5.92 16.85 -31.52
CA GLY A 94 5.69 16.21 -30.23
C GLY A 94 4.86 14.93 -30.39
N LEU A 95 5.51 13.80 -30.17
CA LEU A 95 4.85 12.50 -30.07
C LEU A 95 4.32 12.37 -28.64
N VAL A 96 3.03 12.64 -28.45
CA VAL A 96 2.30 12.18 -27.27
C VAL A 96 2.47 10.66 -27.21
N ARG A 97 3.31 10.17 -26.30
CA ARG A 97 3.49 8.74 -26.04
C ARG A 97 2.21 8.19 -25.42
N ASN A 98 1.24 7.82 -26.24
CA ASN A 98 0.25 6.82 -25.85
C ASN A 98 0.96 5.46 -25.74
N SER A 99 1.66 5.27 -24.62
CA SER A 99 2.20 3.98 -24.23
C SER A 99 1.03 3.03 -24.01
N LEU A 100 0.88 2.02 -24.86
CA LEU A 100 0.06 0.84 -24.61
C LEU A 100 0.53 0.19 -23.30
N VAL A 101 -0.06 0.58 -22.17
CA VAL A 101 0.19 -0.05 -20.88
C VAL A 101 -0.28 -1.50 -21.01
N SER A 102 0.64 -2.46 -20.84
CA SER A 102 0.30 -3.89 -20.97
C SER A 102 -0.83 -4.27 -20.00
N HIS A 103 -1.70 -5.20 -20.39
CA HIS A 103 -2.81 -5.69 -19.58
C HIS A 103 -2.38 -6.13 -18.16
N HIS A 104 -1.14 -6.59 -17.99
CA HIS A 104 -0.56 -6.93 -16.69
C HIS A 104 -0.26 -5.70 -15.83
N ARG A 105 0.27 -4.61 -16.42
CA ARG A 105 0.47 -3.35 -15.68
C ARG A 105 -0.85 -2.71 -15.27
N MET A 106 -1.89 -2.87 -16.07
CA MET A 106 -3.27 -2.47 -15.74
C MET A 106 -3.86 -3.23 -14.55
N ARG A 107 -3.27 -4.39 -14.18
CA ARG A 107 -3.72 -5.26 -13.09
C ARG A 107 -2.82 -5.26 -11.84
N GLY A 108 -1.96 -4.26 -11.67
CA GLY A 108 -1.01 -4.28 -10.54
C GLY A 108 0.25 -5.12 -10.76
N GLY A 109 0.48 -5.59 -11.99
CA GLY A 109 1.60 -6.47 -12.36
C GLY A 109 1.22 -7.95 -12.43
N ALA A 110 2.22 -8.81 -12.48
CA ALA A 110 2.03 -10.26 -12.33
C ALA A 110 1.50 -10.59 -10.92
N THR A 111 0.85 -11.75 -10.74
CA THR A 111 0.34 -12.18 -9.43
C THR A 111 1.43 -12.21 -8.36
N THR A 112 2.66 -12.61 -8.73
CA THR A 112 3.82 -12.60 -7.83
C THR A 112 4.23 -11.19 -7.42
N GLN A 113 4.24 -10.22 -8.34
CA GLN A 113 4.54 -8.82 -8.04
C GLN A 113 3.50 -8.22 -7.08
N SER A 114 2.22 -8.49 -7.33
CA SER A 114 1.14 -8.10 -6.41
C SER A 114 1.28 -8.79 -5.05
N ALA A 115 1.65 -10.07 -5.00
CA ALA A 115 1.87 -10.79 -3.74
C ALA A 115 3.05 -10.20 -2.95
N SER A 116 4.18 -9.90 -3.61
CA SER A 116 5.34 -9.24 -3.00
C SER A 116 4.96 -7.89 -2.40
N ARG A 117 4.20 -7.08 -3.13
CA ARG A 117 3.73 -5.77 -2.68
C ARG A 117 2.79 -5.87 -1.48
N LEU A 118 1.79 -6.76 -1.54
CA LEU A 118 0.88 -7.00 -0.43
C LEU A 118 1.61 -7.54 0.80
N LEU A 119 2.65 -8.36 0.62
CA LEU A 119 3.48 -8.86 1.71
C LEU A 119 4.25 -7.72 2.40
N VAL A 120 4.86 -6.81 1.64
CA VAL A 120 5.51 -5.60 2.18
C VAL A 120 4.50 -4.72 2.93
N ILE A 121 3.31 -4.49 2.37
CA ILE A 121 2.26 -3.72 3.04
C ILE A 121 1.89 -4.37 4.38
N MET A 122 1.68 -5.68 4.40
CA MET A 122 1.29 -6.39 5.62
C MET A 122 2.40 -6.40 6.67
N ASP A 123 3.67 -6.49 6.25
CA ASP A 123 4.79 -6.42 7.18
C ASP A 123 5.00 -4.99 7.71
N VAL A 124 5.03 -3.97 6.87
CA VAL A 124 5.32 -2.60 7.32
C VAL A 124 4.11 -1.97 8.05
N LEU A 125 2.89 -2.17 7.55
CA LEU A 125 1.68 -1.45 7.99
C LEU A 125 0.67 -2.32 8.75
N GLY A 126 1.01 -3.60 8.96
CA GLY A 126 0.23 -4.49 9.80
C GLY A 126 0.26 -4.01 11.25
N SER A 127 -0.90 -3.95 11.89
CA SER A 127 -0.98 -3.61 13.31
C SER A 127 -0.46 -4.78 14.15
N PRO A 128 0.18 -4.53 15.30
CA PRO A 128 0.47 -5.59 16.25
C PRO A 128 -0.83 -6.27 16.70
N LEU A 129 -0.72 -7.53 17.11
CA LEU A 129 -1.82 -8.25 17.73
C LEU A 129 -2.01 -7.73 19.15
N THR A 130 -3.27 -7.52 19.53
CA THR A 130 -3.67 -7.12 20.88
C THR A 130 -4.72 -8.10 21.38
N GLY A 131 -4.44 -8.75 22.51
CA GLY A 131 -5.31 -9.77 23.12
C GLY A 131 -5.19 -11.17 22.52
N ASP A 132 -5.89 -12.12 23.12
CA ASP A 132 -5.92 -13.53 22.71
C ASP A 132 -6.65 -13.66 21.36
N GLY A 133 -5.94 -14.11 20.32
CA GLY A 133 -6.33 -13.93 18.92
C GLY A 133 -6.83 -15.18 18.19
N VAL A 134 -7.63 -14.93 17.14
CA VAL A 134 -8.19 -15.90 16.15
C VAL A 134 -7.11 -16.57 15.26
N ALA A 135 -5.86 -16.08 15.35
CA ALA A 135 -4.68 -16.64 14.69
C ALA A 135 -3.48 -16.47 15.64
N PRO A 136 -3.29 -17.36 16.62
CA PRO A 136 -2.31 -17.20 17.70
C PRO A 136 -0.87 -17.17 17.20
N GLU A 137 -0.60 -17.78 16.05
CA GLU A 137 0.72 -17.82 15.44
C GLU A 137 1.07 -16.55 14.64
N ALA A 138 0.12 -15.64 14.42
CA ALA A 138 0.36 -14.45 13.61
C ALA A 138 1.23 -13.41 14.34
N VAL A 139 1.92 -12.55 13.58
CA VAL A 139 2.78 -11.48 14.12
C VAL A 139 2.16 -10.10 13.94
N LYS A 140 1.40 -9.89 12.86
CA LYS A 140 0.75 -8.62 12.52
C LYS A 140 -0.59 -8.90 11.84
N VAL A 141 -1.45 -7.89 11.77
CA VAL A 141 -2.75 -8.00 11.11
C VAL A 141 -3.14 -6.74 10.36
N VAL A 142 -3.69 -6.93 9.16
CA VAL A 142 -4.44 -5.90 8.44
C VAL A 142 -5.92 -6.25 8.50
N ARG A 143 -6.67 -5.45 9.27
CA ARG A 143 -8.11 -5.67 9.46
C ARG A 143 -8.90 -5.10 8.29
N SER A 144 -9.83 -5.88 7.75
CA SER A 144 -10.63 -5.62 6.55
C SER A 144 -9.87 -5.63 5.23
N LEU A 145 -10.52 -6.17 4.19
CA LEU A 145 -10.05 -6.08 2.81
C LEU A 145 -10.01 -4.63 2.32
N THR A 146 -10.98 -3.82 2.75
CA THR A 146 -11.02 -2.40 2.39
C THR A 146 -9.74 -1.69 2.79
N ARG A 147 -9.24 -1.87 4.02
CA ARG A 147 -7.97 -1.26 4.44
C ARG A 147 -6.82 -1.73 3.55
N LEU A 148 -6.69 -3.04 3.33
CA LEU A 148 -5.60 -3.59 2.52
C LEU A 148 -5.58 -3.01 1.09
N VAL A 149 -6.72 -2.92 0.43
CA VAL A 149 -6.82 -2.36 -0.93
C VAL A 149 -6.51 -0.86 -0.95
N LYS A 150 -6.86 -0.12 0.11
CA LYS A 150 -6.56 1.32 0.19
C LYS A 150 -5.09 1.59 0.45
N LEU A 151 -4.42 0.72 1.22
CA LEU A 151 -2.97 0.74 1.38
C LEU A 151 -2.28 0.44 0.05
N ASP A 152 -2.76 -0.58 -0.69
CA ASP A 152 -2.26 -0.92 -2.03
C ASP A 152 -2.38 0.24 -3.02
N PHE A 153 -3.49 0.98 -2.96
CA PHE A 153 -3.70 2.15 -3.80
C PHE A 153 -2.64 3.24 -3.58
N TRP A 154 -2.44 3.70 -2.33
CA TRP A 154 -1.45 4.76 -2.07
C TRP A 154 -0.04 4.32 -2.42
N LEU A 155 0.29 3.04 -2.25
CA LEU A 155 1.59 2.53 -2.65
C LEU A 155 1.77 2.52 -4.19
N ARG A 156 0.72 2.21 -4.96
CA ARG A 156 0.76 2.18 -6.44
C ARG A 156 0.61 3.54 -7.11
N CYS A 157 0.00 4.48 -6.41
CA CYS A 157 -0.28 5.85 -6.83
C CYS A 157 0.45 6.81 -5.87
N PRO A 158 1.80 6.90 -5.98
CA PRO A 158 2.62 7.65 -5.04
C PRO A 158 2.36 9.17 -5.08
N ASP A 159 1.81 9.68 -6.17
CA ASP A 159 1.31 11.05 -6.30
C ASP A 159 0.11 11.32 -5.37
N PHE A 160 -0.84 10.38 -5.28
CA PHE A 160 -1.91 10.45 -4.29
C PHE A 160 -1.39 10.31 -2.86
N LEU A 161 -0.39 9.46 -2.61
CA LEU A 161 0.24 9.40 -1.29
C LEU A 161 0.92 10.74 -0.93
N ALA A 162 1.66 11.30 -1.88
CA ALA A 162 2.30 12.60 -1.71
C ALA A 162 1.29 13.72 -1.42
N HIS A 163 0.16 13.75 -2.13
CA HIS A 163 -0.94 14.68 -1.83
C HIS A 163 -1.40 14.59 -0.36
N GLU A 164 -1.58 13.37 0.16
CA GLU A 164 -2.02 13.18 1.54
C GLU A 164 -0.94 13.62 2.55
N LEU A 165 0.34 13.38 2.26
CA LEU A 165 1.45 13.84 3.08
C LEU A 165 1.53 15.38 3.13
N LEU A 166 1.28 16.06 2.01
CA LEU A 166 1.18 17.52 1.99
C LEU A 166 0.03 18.02 2.87
N THR A 167 -1.11 17.31 2.88
CA THR A 167 -2.23 17.61 3.79
C THR A 167 -1.81 17.44 5.26
N GLU A 168 -1.01 16.42 5.59
CA GLU A 168 -0.50 16.25 6.95
C GLU A 168 0.47 17.37 7.38
N VAL A 169 1.27 17.89 6.44
CA VAL A 169 2.17 19.04 6.68
C VAL A 169 1.37 20.32 6.90
N GLU A 170 0.39 20.61 6.04
CA GLU A 170 -0.45 21.81 6.17
C GLU A 170 -1.29 21.83 7.45
N GLN A 171 -1.60 20.65 7.99
CA GLN A 171 -2.35 20.48 9.23
C GLN A 171 -1.45 20.34 10.46
N ASP A 172 -0.15 20.63 10.31
CA ASP A 172 0.88 20.57 11.35
C ASP A 172 0.95 19.20 12.07
N ARG A 173 0.56 18.12 11.38
CA ARG A 173 0.61 16.74 11.91
C ARG A 173 1.87 15.99 11.52
N GLN A 174 2.62 16.52 10.56
CA GLN A 174 3.93 15.99 10.15
C GLN A 174 4.94 17.13 9.97
N PRO A 175 6.23 16.91 10.30
CA PRO A 175 7.26 17.93 10.15
C PRO A 175 7.49 18.23 8.68
N ALA A 176 7.43 19.52 8.32
CA ALA A 176 7.47 19.96 6.92
C ALA A 176 8.71 19.49 6.17
N GLY A 177 9.93 19.79 6.66
CA GLY A 177 11.18 19.50 5.96
C GLY A 177 11.35 18.02 5.55
N PRO A 178 11.36 17.07 6.51
CA PRO A 178 11.48 15.65 6.20
C PRO A 178 10.34 15.12 5.32
N THR A 179 9.10 15.58 5.54
CA THR A 179 7.94 15.11 4.77
C THR A 179 7.97 15.62 3.34
N LEU A 180 8.34 16.89 3.12
CA LEU A 180 8.51 17.47 1.78
C LEU A 180 9.65 16.80 1.01
N ARG A 181 10.72 16.37 1.70
CA ARG A 181 11.78 15.55 1.09
C ARG A 181 11.24 14.21 0.61
N LEU A 182 10.46 13.52 1.44
CA LEU A 182 9.80 12.27 1.05
C LEU A 182 8.88 12.49 -0.16
N VAL A 183 8.09 13.57 -0.18
CA VAL A 183 7.23 13.91 -1.31
C VAL A 183 8.06 14.14 -2.58
N ALA A 184 9.17 14.86 -2.51
CA ALA A 184 10.08 15.05 -3.64
C ALA A 184 10.64 13.73 -4.17
N ASP A 185 11.02 12.80 -3.28
CA ASP A 185 11.49 11.46 -3.67
C ASP A 185 10.40 10.59 -4.30
N MET A 186 9.14 10.78 -3.90
CA MET A 186 7.99 10.04 -4.43
C MET A 186 7.61 10.46 -5.84
N ILE A 187 7.70 11.75 -6.15
CA ILE A 187 7.21 12.30 -7.42
C ILE A 187 8.35 12.70 -8.38
N GLY A 188 9.59 12.72 -7.90
CA GLY A 188 10.78 12.98 -8.71
C GLY A 188 11.43 11.72 -9.31
N GLY A 189 12.17 11.90 -10.40
CA GLY A 189 12.99 10.85 -11.03
C GLY A 189 12.23 9.84 -11.90
N VAL A 190 12.91 8.76 -12.30
CA VAL A 190 12.35 7.70 -13.18
C VAL A 190 11.61 6.62 -12.38
N ALA A 191 11.96 6.43 -11.10
CA ALA A 191 11.37 5.43 -10.21
C ALA A 191 9.83 5.47 -10.13
N PRO A 192 9.17 6.65 -10.05
CA PRO A 192 7.71 6.71 -10.00
C PRO A 192 7.06 6.08 -11.23
N SER A 193 7.68 6.21 -12.42
CA SER A 193 7.18 5.62 -13.67
C SER A 193 7.39 4.11 -13.76
N LEU A 194 8.46 3.58 -13.15
CA LEU A 194 8.79 2.15 -13.16
C LEU A 194 7.92 1.34 -12.19
N HIS A 195 7.51 1.96 -11.09
CA HIS A 195 6.74 1.32 -10.02
C HIS A 195 5.24 1.64 -10.05
N ARG A 196 4.79 2.51 -10.97
CA ARG A 196 3.37 2.83 -11.14
C ARG A 196 2.62 1.70 -11.80
N TYR A 197 1.63 1.22 -11.07
CA TYR A 197 0.62 0.31 -11.60
C TYR A 197 -0.73 1.01 -11.57
N PRO A 198 -1.19 1.60 -12.69
CA PRO A 198 -2.43 2.37 -12.69
C PRO A 198 -3.61 1.51 -12.22
N MET A 199 -4.54 2.13 -11.49
CA MET A 199 -5.72 1.46 -10.96
C MET A 199 -6.97 1.97 -11.67
N THR A 200 -7.91 1.08 -11.95
CA THR A 200 -9.26 1.48 -12.37
C THR A 200 -10.13 1.81 -11.17
N LYS A 201 -11.01 2.79 -11.29
CA LYS A 201 -12.08 3.00 -10.32
C LYS A 201 -13.22 2.04 -10.59
N TYR A 202 -13.68 1.33 -9.58
CA TYR A 202 -14.86 0.47 -9.68
C TYR A 202 -15.74 0.65 -8.45
N LEU A 203 -17.04 0.84 -8.67
CA LEU A 203 -18.04 1.14 -7.64
C LEU A 203 -17.56 2.22 -6.65
N TYR A 204 -17.04 1.78 -5.51
CA TYR A 204 -16.71 2.61 -4.36
C TYR A 204 -15.20 2.89 -4.19
N GLY A 205 -14.39 2.73 -5.24
CA GLY A 205 -13.05 3.31 -5.32
C GLY A 205 -12.09 2.56 -6.23
N ALA A 206 -10.79 2.80 -6.04
CA ALA A 206 -9.70 2.09 -6.69
C ALA A 206 -9.85 0.58 -6.47
N TYR A 207 -9.89 -0.17 -7.57
CA TYR A 207 -10.14 -1.61 -7.56
C TYR A 207 -9.10 -2.34 -8.39
N GLU A 208 -8.52 -3.34 -7.75
CA GLU A 208 -7.81 -4.47 -8.35
C GLU A 208 -8.35 -5.72 -7.66
N ARG A 209 -8.23 -6.90 -8.27
CA ARG A 209 -8.58 -8.17 -7.59
C ARG A 209 -7.36 -8.72 -6.84
N PRO A 210 -7.22 -8.51 -5.51
CA PRO A 210 -6.09 -9.05 -4.77
C PRO A 210 -6.20 -10.56 -4.54
N ASP A 211 -7.33 -11.19 -4.89
CA ASP A 211 -7.64 -12.59 -4.55
C ASP A 211 -6.53 -13.56 -4.97
N ASN A 212 -5.98 -13.43 -6.18
CA ASN A 212 -4.93 -14.34 -6.66
C ASN A 212 -3.62 -14.15 -5.87
N ALA A 213 -3.25 -12.90 -5.56
CA ALA A 213 -2.06 -12.60 -4.77
C ALA A 213 -2.22 -13.08 -3.33
N LEU A 214 -3.40 -12.85 -2.73
CA LEU A 214 -3.74 -13.33 -1.40
C LEU A 214 -3.80 -14.85 -1.32
N ALA A 215 -4.37 -15.52 -2.33
CA ALA A 215 -4.40 -16.98 -2.41
C ALA A 215 -2.98 -17.55 -2.54
N LEU A 216 -2.11 -16.92 -3.33
CA LEU A 216 -0.70 -17.30 -3.42
C LEU A 216 -0.01 -17.20 -2.05
N LEU A 217 -0.12 -16.05 -1.37
CA LEU A 217 0.46 -15.85 -0.04
C LEU A 217 -0.10 -16.84 0.99
N ALA A 218 -1.40 -17.11 0.97
CA ALA A 218 -2.06 -18.07 1.86
C ALA A 218 -1.59 -19.51 1.59
N SER A 219 -1.49 -19.92 0.32
CA SER A 219 -1.02 -21.25 -0.08
C SER A 219 0.41 -21.55 0.40
N ARG A 220 1.24 -20.50 0.54
CA ARG A 220 2.61 -20.59 1.05
C ARG A 220 2.72 -20.41 2.57
N LYS A 221 1.58 -20.29 3.28
CA LYS A 221 1.52 -20.00 4.72
C LYS A 221 2.28 -18.72 5.10
N HIS A 222 2.33 -17.74 4.20
CA HIS A 222 2.85 -16.40 4.53
C HIS A 222 1.79 -15.58 5.28
N ILE A 223 0.52 -15.82 4.96
CA ILE A 223 -0.61 -15.16 5.62
C ILE A 223 -1.68 -16.19 6.00
N ALA A 224 -2.49 -15.84 7.00
CA ALA A 224 -3.76 -16.49 7.29
C ALA A 224 -4.90 -15.49 7.06
N VAL A 225 -5.99 -15.96 6.44
CA VAL A 225 -7.22 -15.17 6.28
C VAL A 225 -8.26 -15.72 7.24
N ARG A 226 -8.88 -14.85 8.04
CA ARG A 226 -9.97 -15.22 8.95
C ARG A 226 -11.17 -14.33 8.70
N ARG A 227 -12.35 -14.93 8.78
CA ARG A 227 -13.60 -14.18 8.82
C ARG A 227 -13.91 -13.86 10.28
N VAL A 228 -14.36 -12.64 10.51
CA VAL A 228 -14.67 -12.10 11.83
C VAL A 228 -16.09 -11.57 11.79
N ASN A 229 -16.85 -11.77 12.87
CA ASN A 229 -18.23 -11.34 13.04
C ASN A 229 -19.19 -11.85 11.94
N GLU A 230 -19.05 -13.11 11.51
CA GLU A 230 -19.77 -13.70 10.36
C GLU A 230 -21.29 -13.53 10.43
N SER A 231 -21.87 -13.57 11.63
CA SER A 231 -23.32 -13.47 11.85
C SER A 231 -23.83 -12.02 12.02
N SER A 232 -23.00 -11.02 11.72
CA SER A 232 -23.35 -9.60 11.91
C SER A 232 -23.26 -8.81 10.61
N SER A 233 -23.91 -7.64 10.59
CA SER A 233 -23.73 -6.64 9.53
C SER A 233 -22.28 -6.13 9.39
N ASN A 234 -21.44 -6.40 10.40
CA ASN A 234 -20.02 -6.04 10.45
C ASN A 234 -19.10 -7.23 10.13
N ALA A 235 -19.61 -8.26 9.45
CA ALA A 235 -18.81 -9.37 8.95
C ALA A 235 -17.66 -8.87 8.06
N ARG A 236 -16.44 -9.29 8.35
CA ARG A 236 -15.25 -8.88 7.59
C ARG A 236 -14.22 -9.99 7.48
N ARG A 237 -13.28 -9.82 6.54
CA ARG A 237 -12.07 -10.64 6.43
C ARG A 237 -10.87 -9.87 6.97
N ASP A 238 -10.18 -10.46 7.92
CA ASP A 238 -8.93 -9.95 8.48
C ASP A 238 -7.76 -10.82 7.97
N TYR A 239 -6.64 -10.16 7.67
CA TYR A 239 -5.47 -10.74 7.03
C TYR A 239 -4.30 -10.71 8.00
N TYR A 240 -3.87 -11.88 8.44
CA TYR A 240 -2.87 -12.07 9.47
C TYR A 240 -1.54 -12.44 8.82
N LEU A 241 -0.48 -11.66 9.07
CA LEU A 241 0.87 -12.00 8.67
C LEU A 241 1.40 -13.08 9.60
N LEU A 242 1.91 -14.17 9.04
CA LEU A 242 2.52 -15.25 9.80
C LEU A 242 4.04 -15.06 9.88
N PRO A 243 4.75 -15.70 10.84
CA PRO A 243 6.20 -15.61 10.99
C PRO A 243 6.94 -15.89 9.68
N ARG A 244 6.55 -16.97 8.98
CA ARG A 244 7.09 -17.32 7.66
C ARG A 244 6.86 -16.22 6.60
N GLY A 245 5.76 -15.49 6.69
CA GLY A 245 5.50 -14.34 5.81
C GLY A 245 6.41 -13.17 6.12
N GLN A 246 6.66 -12.90 7.41
CA GLN A 246 7.62 -11.88 7.82
C GLN A 246 9.05 -12.26 7.40
N GLU A 247 9.47 -13.51 7.60
CA GLU A 247 10.75 -14.02 7.10
C GLU A 247 10.87 -13.84 5.58
N ALA A 248 9.81 -14.17 4.84
CA ALA A 248 9.78 -13.97 3.39
C ALA A 248 9.84 -12.49 2.99
N ALA A 249 9.25 -11.57 3.76
CA ALA A 249 9.35 -10.14 3.52
C ALA A 249 10.78 -9.62 3.74
N THR A 250 11.47 -10.12 4.78
CA THR A 250 12.88 -9.82 5.05
C THR A 250 13.78 -10.36 3.95
N ALA A 251 13.62 -11.63 3.57
CA ALA A 251 14.40 -12.26 2.50
C ALA A 251 14.21 -11.54 1.17
N LEU A 252 12.97 -11.17 0.83
CA LEU A 252 12.65 -10.42 -0.39
C LEU A 252 13.40 -9.07 -0.46
N GLN A 253 13.56 -8.38 0.67
CA GLN A 253 14.32 -7.12 0.74
C GLN A 253 15.83 -7.33 0.63
N ALA A 254 16.34 -8.44 1.17
CA ALA A 254 17.76 -8.79 1.06
C ALA A 254 18.14 -9.21 -0.36
N ASP A 255 17.27 -9.97 -1.04
CA ASP A 255 17.53 -10.53 -2.36
C ASP A 255 17.30 -9.53 -3.50
N ILE A 256 16.40 -8.54 -3.29
CA ILE A 256 15.99 -7.57 -4.32
C ILE A 256 16.11 -6.15 -3.75
N PRO A 257 17.26 -5.47 -3.93
CA PRO A 257 17.50 -4.14 -3.36
C PRO A 257 16.44 -3.10 -3.75
N GLU A 258 15.86 -3.19 -4.94
CA GLU A 258 14.80 -2.29 -5.43
C GLU A 258 13.52 -2.35 -4.58
N MET A 259 13.33 -3.41 -3.79
CA MET A 259 12.21 -3.52 -2.86
C MET A 259 12.23 -2.43 -1.79
N ILE A 260 13.38 -1.80 -1.53
CA ILE A 260 13.49 -0.65 -0.63
C ILE A 260 12.53 0.48 -1.02
N TRP A 261 12.24 0.65 -2.31
CA TRP A 261 11.28 1.65 -2.76
C TRP A 261 9.90 1.38 -2.16
N TYR A 262 9.39 0.14 -2.27
CA TYR A 262 8.10 -0.24 -1.71
C TYR A 262 8.05 -0.12 -0.19
N VAL A 263 9.14 -0.45 0.50
CA VAL A 263 9.26 -0.33 1.95
C VAL A 263 9.17 1.15 2.36
N ARG A 264 9.91 2.04 1.70
CA ARG A 264 9.87 3.48 1.96
C ARG A 264 8.47 4.07 1.70
N GLN A 265 7.81 3.66 0.62
CA GLN A 265 6.42 4.07 0.37
C GLN A 265 5.47 3.59 1.47
N ALA A 266 5.60 2.32 1.89
CA ALA A 266 4.78 1.78 2.96
C ALA A 266 5.05 2.49 4.31
N GLN A 267 6.29 2.83 4.62
CA GLN A 267 6.65 3.62 5.80
C GLN A 267 6.02 5.01 5.75
N ALA A 268 6.05 5.66 4.58
CA ALA A 268 5.45 6.98 4.41
C ALA A 268 3.92 6.95 4.54
N ILE A 269 3.23 5.89 4.10
CA ILE A 269 1.80 5.70 4.40
C ILE A 269 1.58 5.65 5.93
N GLY A 270 2.52 5.08 6.68
CA GLY A 270 2.47 5.00 8.14
C GLY A 270 2.51 6.36 8.85
N LEU A 271 2.91 7.43 8.15
CA LEU A 271 2.88 8.80 8.66
C LEU A 271 1.45 9.40 8.66
N ILE A 272 0.50 8.81 7.95
CA ILE A 272 -0.88 9.29 7.88
C ILE A 272 -1.71 8.62 9.00
N PRO A 273 -2.17 9.34 10.03
CA PRO A 273 -2.88 8.75 11.17
C PRO A 273 -4.11 7.93 10.76
N GLU A 274 -4.85 8.36 9.74
CA GLU A 274 -6.05 7.67 9.26
C GLU A 274 -5.77 6.36 8.50
N ALA A 275 -4.52 6.03 8.18
CA ALA A 275 -4.12 4.79 7.51
C ALA A 275 -4.40 3.51 8.34
N VAL A 276 -4.97 3.66 9.53
CA VAL A 276 -5.43 2.59 10.42
C VAL A 276 -6.79 2.01 10.04
N THR A 277 -7.63 2.73 9.27
CA THR A 277 -8.95 2.21 8.83
C THR A 277 -9.23 2.45 7.35
N GLY A 278 -9.71 1.40 6.66
CA GLY A 278 -10.06 1.50 5.24
C GLY A 278 -11.20 2.49 4.95
N GLY A 279 -12.11 2.71 5.90
CA GLY A 279 -13.21 3.68 5.75
C GLY A 279 -12.72 5.13 5.68
N ARG A 280 -11.81 5.52 6.59
CA ARG A 280 -11.21 6.87 6.59
C ARG A 280 -10.30 7.10 5.40
N MET A 281 -9.47 6.11 5.04
CA MET A 281 -8.66 6.19 3.82
C MET A 281 -9.52 6.34 2.57
N ARG A 282 -10.64 5.61 2.50
CA ARG A 282 -11.61 5.79 1.41
C ARG A 282 -12.17 7.21 1.41
N GLN A 283 -12.56 7.75 2.56
CA GLN A 283 -13.07 9.12 2.64
C GLN A 283 -12.08 10.12 2.05
N ARG A 284 -10.81 10.09 2.48
CA ARG A 284 -9.74 10.97 1.99
C ARG A 284 -9.55 10.88 0.47
N GLN A 285 -9.53 9.66 -0.08
CA GLN A 285 -9.48 9.47 -1.54
C GLN A 285 -10.64 10.15 -2.28
N TYR A 286 -11.83 10.22 -1.69
CA TYR A 286 -13.00 10.87 -2.30
C TYR A 286 -13.05 12.39 -2.07
N GLU A 287 -12.21 12.94 -1.19
CA GLU A 287 -12.06 14.40 -1.01
C GLU A 287 -11.30 15.02 -2.19
N HIS A 288 -10.44 14.24 -2.86
CA HIS A 288 -9.72 14.69 -4.06
C HIS A 288 -10.62 14.66 -5.32
N GLU A 289 -10.78 15.80 -5.98
CA GLU A 289 -11.68 15.95 -7.14
C GLU A 289 -11.26 15.08 -8.34
N ALA A 290 -9.97 15.03 -8.68
CA ALA A 290 -9.45 14.14 -9.73
C ALA A 290 -9.83 12.66 -9.51
N TYR A 291 -9.85 12.15 -8.28
CA TYR A 291 -10.29 10.78 -7.99
C TYR A 291 -11.81 10.64 -8.01
N LYS A 292 -12.51 11.61 -7.42
CA LYS A 292 -13.98 11.64 -7.34
C LYS A 292 -14.64 11.72 -8.71
N ALA A 293 -14.07 12.46 -9.65
CA ALA A 293 -14.59 12.65 -11.01
C ALA A 293 -14.44 11.42 -11.92
N VAL A 294 -13.56 10.47 -11.58
CA VAL A 294 -13.32 9.28 -12.43
C VAL A 294 -14.60 8.45 -12.54
N ALA A 295 -14.97 8.11 -13.78
CA ALA A 295 -16.09 7.20 -14.05
C ALA A 295 -15.71 5.73 -13.74
N ALA A 296 -16.71 4.92 -13.40
CA ALA A 296 -16.49 3.49 -13.16
C ALA A 296 -15.87 2.81 -14.41
N GLY A 297 -14.90 1.93 -14.18
CA GLY A 297 -14.13 1.22 -15.20
C GLY A 297 -13.02 2.06 -15.85
N LYS A 298 -12.86 3.34 -15.50
CA LYS A 298 -11.80 4.20 -16.04
C LYS A 298 -10.57 4.20 -15.13
N LEU A 299 -9.42 4.45 -15.74
CA LEU A 299 -8.17 4.65 -15.01
C LEU A 299 -8.28 5.90 -14.14
N ILE A 300 -7.75 5.79 -12.92
CA ILE A 300 -7.52 6.94 -12.06
C ILE A 300 -6.34 7.73 -12.66
N PRO A 301 -6.50 9.04 -12.89
CA PRO A 301 -5.45 9.86 -13.52
C PRO A 301 -4.26 10.02 -12.60
N ASP A 302 -3.15 10.45 -13.18
CA ASP A 302 -2.02 11.00 -12.43
C ASP A 302 -2.33 12.43 -11.96
N ILE A 303 -1.80 12.80 -10.79
CA ILE A 303 -1.87 14.16 -10.22
C ILE A 303 -0.48 14.73 -9.87
N THR A 304 0.59 14.19 -10.47
CA THR A 304 1.98 14.54 -10.14
C THR A 304 2.26 16.03 -10.34
N GLU A 305 1.74 16.63 -11.41
CA GLU A 305 1.90 18.07 -11.68
C GLU A 305 1.25 18.92 -10.59
N GLU A 306 -0.01 18.63 -10.27
CA GLU A 306 -0.76 19.30 -9.20
C GLU A 306 -0.03 19.22 -7.86
N VAL A 307 0.43 18.03 -7.50
CA VAL A 307 1.16 17.77 -6.24
C VAL A 307 2.50 18.49 -6.21
N THR A 308 3.20 18.56 -7.35
CA THR A 308 4.48 19.27 -7.46
C THR A 308 4.28 20.78 -7.22
N LEU A 309 3.26 21.37 -7.83
CA LEU A 309 2.92 22.79 -7.63
C LEU A 309 2.56 23.07 -6.16
N ARG A 310 1.69 22.26 -5.57
CA ARG A 310 1.32 22.40 -4.15
C ARG A 310 2.54 22.29 -3.23
N ALA A 311 3.47 21.38 -3.50
CA ALA A 311 4.67 21.22 -2.70
C ALA A 311 5.61 22.43 -2.81
N GLN A 312 5.74 23.02 -4.01
CA GLN A 312 6.50 24.25 -4.23
C GLN A 312 5.90 25.44 -3.47
N GLU A 313 4.57 25.58 -3.50
CA GLU A 313 3.86 26.63 -2.76
C GLU A 313 4.07 26.50 -1.25
N ILE A 314 3.97 25.28 -0.71
CA ILE A 314 4.25 25.02 0.71
C ILE A 314 5.69 25.41 1.04
N CYS A 315 6.67 24.99 0.23
CA CYS A 315 8.09 25.32 0.43
C CYS A 315 8.32 26.84 0.42
N ALA A 316 7.77 27.54 -0.56
CA ALA A 316 7.88 29.00 -0.67
C ALA A 316 7.29 29.70 0.57
N ARG A 317 6.12 29.25 1.04
CA ARG A 317 5.45 29.80 2.24
C ARG A 317 6.28 29.66 3.52
N ILE A 318 7.03 28.56 3.65
CA ILE A 318 7.83 28.27 4.86
C ILE A 318 9.33 28.57 4.69
N GLY A 319 9.73 29.19 3.57
CA GLY A 319 11.12 29.59 3.31
C GLY A 319 12.09 28.44 3.04
N LEU A 320 11.60 27.30 2.52
CA LEU A 320 12.44 26.18 2.09
C LEU A 320 12.61 26.15 0.56
N PRO A 321 13.75 25.66 0.02
CA PRO A 321 13.87 25.37 -1.40
C PRO A 321 13.04 24.13 -1.76
N TRP A 322 12.61 24.06 -3.02
CA TRP A 322 12.02 22.85 -3.60
C TRP A 322 12.97 22.24 -4.64
N PRO A 323 13.32 20.93 -4.52
CA PRO A 323 13.06 20.07 -3.37
C PRO A 323 13.91 20.48 -2.15
N PRO A 324 13.50 20.13 -0.91
CA PRO A 324 14.34 20.36 0.26
C PRO A 324 15.66 19.59 0.18
N ASN A 325 16.73 20.22 0.67
CA ASN A 325 18.06 19.62 0.76
C ASN A 325 18.02 18.34 1.61
N THR A 326 18.75 17.32 1.18
CA THR A 326 19.05 16.16 2.01
C THR A 326 20.13 16.51 3.05
N PRO A 327 20.26 15.74 4.15
CA PRO A 327 21.40 15.86 5.06
C PRO A 327 22.76 15.72 4.35
N GLU A 328 22.82 14.96 3.25
CA GLU A 328 24.02 14.80 2.42
C GLU A 328 24.34 16.07 1.62
N ASP A 329 23.32 16.76 1.09
CA ASP A 329 23.47 18.04 0.39
C ASP A 329 24.02 19.15 1.30
N ALA A 330 23.69 19.11 2.60
CA ALA A 330 24.20 20.06 3.58
C ALA A 330 25.67 19.83 3.95
N ALA A 331 26.17 18.60 3.82
CA ALA A 331 27.55 18.22 4.16
C ALA A 331 28.58 18.54 3.04
N GLY A 332 28.13 18.66 1.79
CA GLY A 332 28.98 18.94 0.62
C GLY A 332 29.38 20.41 0.41
N GLY A 333 28.81 21.36 1.16
CA GLY A 333 29.03 22.80 0.99
C GLY A 333 30.31 23.36 1.63
N GLY A 334 31.14 22.52 2.27
CA GLY A 334 32.27 22.93 3.11
C GLY A 334 33.67 22.91 2.46
N HIS A 335 33.79 22.66 1.15
CA HIS A 335 35.07 22.74 0.44
C HIS A 335 34.99 23.78 -0.67
N LYS A 336 35.35 25.02 -0.31
CA LYS A 336 35.89 26.02 -1.24
C LYS A 336 37.32 26.29 -0.87
#